data_AF-A0A5J4PX21-F1
#
_entry.id   AF-A0A5J4PX21-F1
#
_cell.length_a   1.000
_cell.length_b   1.000
_cell.length_c   1.000
_cell.angle_alpha   90.00
_cell.angle_beta   90.00
_cell.angle_gamma   90.00
#
_symmetry.space_group_name_H-M   'P 1'
#
loop_
_entity.id
_entity.type
_entity.pdbx_description
1 polymer ?
#
loop_
_entity_poly.entity_id
_entity_poly.type
_entity_poly.pdbx_seq_one_letter_code
_entity_poly.pdbx_strand_id
1 'polypeptide(L)'
;RRQKELQDLLQRSEQYQQDAQQGMAQKQQELMTPIYQKLDNAINVVGAAQGLIYIFDLNRTAIPYVNTNQSIDVTSFVKAELGIK
;
A
#
# COMPACT_ATOMS: atom_id res chain seq x y z
N ARG A 1 10.22 -25.70 -41.21
CA ARG A 1 10.36 -26.18 -39.81
C ARG A 1 11.09 -25.14 -38.97
N ARG A 2 12.39 -24.85 -39.21
CA ARG A 2 13.14 -23.82 -38.47
C ARG A 2 12.52 -22.40 -38.45
N GLN A 3 11.99 -21.89 -39.57
CA GLN A 3 11.30 -20.58 -39.59
C GLN A 3 10.04 -20.54 -38.70
N LYS A 4 9.31 -21.65 -38.64
CA LYS A 4 8.09 -21.77 -37.83
C LYS A 4 8.45 -21.85 -36.35
N GLU A 5 9.48 -22.62 -36.01
CA GLU A 5 10.03 -22.68 -34.64
C GLU A 5 10.53 -21.31 -34.17
N LEU A 6 11.17 -20.53 -35.06
CA LEU A 6 11.63 -19.18 -34.72
C LEU A 6 10.47 -18.22 -34.44
N GLN A 7 9.40 -18.25 -35.25
CA GLN A 7 8.20 -17.45 -35.02
C GLN A 7 7.51 -17.84 -33.70
N ASP A 8 7.38 -19.14 -33.43
CA ASP A 8 6.79 -19.63 -32.18
C ASP A 8 7.60 -19.19 -30.95
N LEU A 9 8.95 -19.19 -31.05
CA LEU A 9 9.83 -18.70 -29.98
C LEU A 9 9.68 -17.19 -29.74
N LEU A 10 9.55 -16.39 -30.80
CA LEU A 10 9.33 -14.95 -30.69
C LEU A 10 8.00 -14.64 -30.01
N GLN A 11 6.91 -15.30 -30.44
CA GLN A 11 5.59 -15.11 -29.84
C GLN A 11 5.59 -15.52 -28.35
N ARG A 12 6.24 -16.63 -28.01
CA ARG A 12 6.38 -17.05 -26.61
C ARG A 12 7.23 -16.08 -25.78
N SER A 13 8.26 -15.49 -26.38
CA SER A 13 9.08 -14.49 -25.71
C SER A 13 8.28 -13.22 -25.42
N GLU A 14 7.47 -12.75 -26.36
CA GLU A 14 6.58 -11.60 -26.17
C GLU A 14 5.54 -11.88 -25.08
N GLN A 15 4.88 -13.04 -25.12
CA GLN A 15 3.93 -13.45 -24.10
C GLN A 15 4.57 -13.53 -22.72
N TYR A 16 5.75 -14.15 -22.61
CA TYR A 16 6.49 -14.25 -21.35
C TYR A 16 6.84 -12.88 -20.77
N GLN A 17 7.23 -11.92 -21.61
CA GLN A 17 7.52 -10.55 -21.15
C GLN A 17 6.26 -9.85 -20.62
N GLN A 18 5.10 -10.04 -21.27
CA GLN A 18 3.82 -9.49 -20.81
C GLN A 18 3.38 -10.13 -19.48
N ASP A 19 3.43 -11.46 -19.40
CA ASP A 19 3.07 -12.22 -18.19
C ASP A 19 3.98 -11.85 -17.01
N ALA A 20 5.28 -11.66 -17.26
CA ALA A 20 6.22 -11.22 -16.24
C ALA A 20 5.88 -9.83 -15.70
N GLN A 21 5.54 -8.86 -16.57
CA GLN A 21 5.14 -7.52 -16.13
C GLN A 21 3.84 -7.56 -15.31
N GLN A 22 2.86 -8.33 -15.76
CA GLN A 22 1.59 -8.49 -15.04
C GLN A 22 1.81 -9.18 -13.69
N GLY A 23 2.60 -10.26 -13.66
CA GLY A 23 2.94 -10.99 -12.44
C GLY A 23 3.67 -10.12 -11.42
N MET A 24 4.57 -9.24 -11.87
CA MET A 24 5.24 -8.27 -10.99
C MET A 24 4.26 -7.27 -10.37
N ALA A 25 3.35 -6.70 -11.17
CA ALA A 25 2.34 -5.77 -10.67
C ALA A 25 1.38 -6.45 -9.68
N GLN A 26 0.92 -7.67 -10.00
CA GLN A 26 0.09 -8.48 -9.10
C GLN A 26 0.83 -8.78 -7.80
N LYS A 27 2.10 -9.18 -7.88
CA LYS A 27 2.87 -9.51 -6.68
C LYS A 27 3.09 -8.31 -5.78
N GLN A 28 3.34 -7.14 -6.37
CA GLN A 28 3.42 -5.90 -5.62
C GLN A 28 2.10 -5.59 -4.90
N GLN A 29 0.97 -5.74 -5.58
CA GLN A 29 -0.35 -5.54 -4.98
C GLN A 29 -0.59 -6.53 -3.82
N GLU A 30 -0.36 -7.83 -4.05
CA GLU A 30 -0.51 -8.88 -3.02
C GLU A 30 0.31 -8.61 -1.77
N LEU A 31 1.54 -8.12 -1.92
CA LEU A 31 2.42 -7.81 -0.80
C LEU A 31 2.04 -6.51 -0.09
N MET A 32 1.51 -5.53 -0.83
CA MET A 32 1.08 -4.25 -0.26
C MET A 32 -0.27 -4.32 0.46
N THR A 33 -1.21 -5.14 -0.02
CA THR A 33 -2.52 -5.33 0.62
C THR A 33 -2.45 -5.59 2.13
N PRO A 34 -1.69 -6.58 2.65
CA PRO A 34 -1.61 -6.82 4.08
C PRO A 34 -0.92 -5.69 4.85
N ILE A 35 -0.06 -4.90 4.20
CA ILE A 35 0.56 -3.72 4.83
C ILE A 35 -0.50 -2.65 5.08
N TYR A 36 -1.34 -2.35 4.07
CA TYR A 36 -2.44 -1.41 4.24
C TYR A 36 -3.45 -1.87 5.29
N GLN A 37 -3.81 -3.15 5.28
CA GLN A 37 -4.72 -3.72 6.28
C GLN A 37 -4.18 -3.58 7.71
N LYS A 38 -2.87 -3.83 7.91
CA LYS A 38 -2.24 -3.63 9.23
C LYS A 38 -2.28 -2.17 9.66
N LEU A 39 -1.98 -1.24 8.74
CA LEU A 39 -2.04 0.19 9.00
C LEU A 39 -3.47 0.64 9.36
N ASP A 40 -4.47 0.23 8.58
CA ASP A 40 -5.88 0.57 8.82
C ASP A 40 -6.36 0.05 10.17
N ASN A 41 -6.00 -1.19 10.51
CA ASN A 41 -6.31 -1.76 11.82
C ASN A 41 -5.65 -0.97 12.96
N ALA A 42 -4.38 -0.60 12.82
CA ALA A 42 -3.68 0.19 13.82
C ALA A 42 -4.30 1.58 14.00
N ILE A 43 -4.68 2.25 12.90
CA ILE A 43 -5.40 3.53 12.93
C ILE A 43 -6.74 3.37 13.65
N ASN A 44 -7.50 2.31 13.38
CA ASN A 44 -8.78 2.05 14.05
C ASN A 44 -8.62 1.81 15.55
N VAL A 45 -7.65 0.99 15.96
CA VAL A 45 -7.34 0.71 17.38
C VAL A 45 -6.97 2.00 18.10
N VAL A 46 -6.06 2.78 17.53
CA VAL A 46 -5.62 4.06 18.12
C VAL A 46 -6.77 5.07 18.16
N GLY A 47 -7.56 5.17 17.09
CA GLY A 47 -8.72 6.06 17.04
C GLY A 47 -9.74 5.75 18.14
N ALA A 48 -10.07 4.47 18.32
CA ALA A 48 -10.96 4.03 19.39
C ALA A 48 -10.36 4.30 20.78
N ALA A 49 -9.08 3.99 20.99
CA ALA A 49 -8.40 4.18 22.28
C ALA A 49 -8.29 5.65 22.69
N GLN A 50 -8.12 6.56 21.72
CA GLN A 50 -8.00 8.00 21.92
C GLN A 50 -9.37 8.73 21.85
N GLY A 51 -10.47 8.00 21.59
CA GLY A 51 -11.81 8.60 21.47
C GLY A 51 -11.96 9.55 20.28
N LEU A 52 -11.22 9.30 19.19
CA LEU A 52 -11.19 10.16 18.01
C LEU A 52 -12.28 9.77 17.02
N ILE A 53 -12.95 10.79 16.47
CA ILE A 53 -13.99 10.61 15.45
C ILE A 53 -13.37 10.57 14.04
N TYR A 54 -12.26 11.27 13.83
CA TYR A 54 -11.55 11.34 12.55
C TYR A 54 -10.04 11.32 12.77
N ILE A 55 -9.32 10.68 11.84
CA ILE A 55 -7.87 10.74 11.71
C ILE A 55 -7.56 11.14 10.27
N PHE A 56 -6.68 12.11 10.08
CA PHE A 56 -6.28 12.59 8.76
C PHE A 56 -4.80 12.32 8.51
N ASP A 57 -4.47 11.84 7.30
CA ASP A 57 -3.09 11.79 6.81
C ASP A 57 -2.71 13.14 6.19
N LEU A 58 -1.98 13.95 6.96
CA LEU A 58 -1.55 15.29 6.54
C LEU A 58 -0.55 15.28 5.38
N ASN A 59 0.07 14.13 5.06
CA ASN A 59 0.96 14.00 3.90
C ASN A 59 0.18 13.73 2.59
N ARG A 60 -1.02 13.17 2.69
CA ARG A 60 -1.86 12.82 1.53
C ARG A 60 -3.00 13.81 1.29
N THR A 61 -3.44 14.51 2.34
CA THR A 61 -4.57 15.43 2.28
C THR A 61 -4.12 16.84 2.59
N ALA A 62 -4.33 17.75 1.65
CA ALA A 62 -4.11 19.18 1.87
C ALA A 62 -5.21 19.72 2.80
N ILE A 63 -4.87 19.91 4.07
CA ILE A 63 -5.76 20.53 5.06
C ILE A 63 -5.32 21.99 5.27
N PRO A 64 -6.16 22.98 4.94
CA PRO A 64 -5.76 24.40 5.00
C PRO A 64 -5.37 24.89 6.39
N TYR A 65 -5.90 24.26 7.45
CA TYR A 65 -5.62 24.61 8.83
C TYR A 65 -5.83 23.42 9.77
N VAL A 66 -4.89 23.20 10.69
CA VAL A 66 -5.00 22.23 11.78
C VAL A 66 -4.69 22.96 13.08
N ASN A 67 -5.62 22.96 14.03
CA ASN A 67 -5.36 23.50 15.37
C ASN A 67 -4.61 22.45 16.20
N THR A 68 -3.29 22.59 16.31
CA THR A 68 -2.44 21.64 17.06
C THR A 68 -2.69 21.63 18.56
N ASN A 69 -3.37 22.64 19.13
CA ASN A 69 -3.75 22.66 20.55
C ASN A 69 -5.05 21.89 20.82
N GLN A 70 -5.84 21.62 19.79
CA GLN A 70 -7.12 20.88 19.89
C GLN A 70 -7.08 19.54 19.15
N SER A 71 -6.02 19.30 18.38
CA SER A 71 -5.80 18.06 17.61
C SER A 71 -4.74 17.22 18.29
N ILE A 72 -4.80 15.90 18.07
CA ILE A 72 -3.81 14.95 18.57
C ILE A 72 -3.03 14.41 17.39
N ASP A 73 -1.70 14.49 17.44
CA ASP A 73 -0.85 13.74 16.52
C ASP A 73 -0.79 12.29 16.97
N VAL A 74 -1.40 11.40 16.18
CA VAL A 74 -1.47 9.97 16.48
C VAL A 74 -0.32 9.15 15.91
N THR A 75 0.62 9.76 15.19
CA THR A 75 1.68 9.05 14.43
C THR A 75 2.49 8.10 15.31
N SER A 76 2.89 8.55 16.50
CA SER A 76 3.67 7.74 17.45
C SER A 76 2.88 6.55 18.00
N PHE A 77 1.59 6.75 18.29
CA PHE A 77 0.70 5.69 18.76
C PHE A 77 0.46 4.63 17.69
N VAL A 78 0.23 5.04 16.43
CA VAL A 78 0.07 4.12 15.31
C VAL A 78 1.35 3.32 15.05
N LYS A 79 2.53 3.96 15.14
CA LYS A 79 3.82 3.24 15.05
C LYS A 79 3.98 2.21 16.17
N ALA A 80 3.61 2.57 17.40
CA ALA A 80 3.66 1.66 18.54
C ALA A 80 2.73 0.45 18.33
N GLU A 81 1.50 0.67 17.87
CA GLU A 81 0.53 -0.39 17.56
C GLU A 81 1.03 -1.33 16.44
N LEU A 82 1.76 -0.77 15.45
CA LEU A 82 2.42 -1.55 14.40
C LEU A 82 3.72 -2.25 14.84
N GLY A 83 4.20 -2.00 16.06
CA GLY A 83 5.48 -2.51 16.57
C GLY A 83 6.72 -1.90 15.91
N ILE A 84 6.60 -0.70 15.35
CA ILE A 84 7.68 0.02 14.66
C ILE A 84 8.30 1.03 15.64
N LYS A 85 9.62 0.95 15.84
CA LYS A 85 10.39 1.89 16.66
C LYS A 85 10.83 3.11 15.85
#